data_AF-S4PJ73-F1
#
_entry.id   AF-S4PJ73-F1
#
_cell.length_a   1.000
_cell.length_b   1.000
_cell.length_c   1.000
_cell.angle_alpha   90.00
_cell.angle_beta   90.00
_cell.angle_gamma   90.00
#
_symmetry.space_group_name_H-M   'P 1'
#
loop_
_entity.id
_entity.type
_entity.pdbx_description
1 polymer ?
#
loop_
_entity_poly.entity_id
_entity_poly.type
_entity_poly.pdbx_seq_one_letter_code
_entity_poly.pdbx_strand_id
1 'polypeptide(L)'
;MYISGVPGTGKTATVNSALKVLKEEQELPEFQLVEVNGMRIAEPRQAYVQIYKQLTGKSVVWEQACALLEKRFTNPGPRRTPTVLVVDELDALCNRRQDVLYSIMEWAAHNTALLTVLAVANTMDLPERALAARVASRLGLTRLTFPPYSHTQLQCIVATRLAGANVTPDAVQLIARKVAAVSGDARRALALCGRALEIAAPNCAGFKEVQAALGEAASSATVRAIRNCSPAERLMLRATAAEVERTGSDETTLSRVLATAAAIVALDGRPYRSATSIRAPTPSQAQAICARLAAIKLLLIEPKPSEPRLLLNVSADDVHYATKQITV
;
A
#
# COMPACT_ATOMS: atom_id res chain seq x y z
N MET A 1 23.40 -0.74 11.69
CA MET A 1 22.76 -1.97 11.17
C MET A 1 21.64 -1.59 10.21
N TYR A 2 21.58 -2.26 9.06
CA TYR A 2 20.54 -2.07 8.06
C TYR A 2 19.59 -3.26 8.03
N ILE A 3 18.30 -3.01 8.21
CA ILE A 3 17.24 -4.01 8.22
C ILE A 3 16.35 -3.78 7.01
N SER A 4 16.23 -4.78 6.15
CA SER A 4 15.45 -4.69 4.92
C SER A 4 14.44 -5.83 4.80
N GLY A 5 13.44 -5.66 3.93
CA GLY A 5 12.48 -6.71 3.61
C GLY A 5 11.17 -6.13 3.11
N VAL A 6 10.34 -6.96 2.48
CA VAL A 6 9.04 -6.51 1.97
C VAL A 6 8.13 -5.98 3.09
N PRO A 7 7.18 -5.07 2.82
CA PRO A 7 6.24 -4.62 3.82
C PRO A 7 5.47 -5.80 4.43
N GLY A 8 5.17 -5.70 5.73
CA GLY A 8 4.37 -6.73 6.41
C GLY A 8 5.13 -7.96 6.94
N THR A 9 6.46 -8.00 6.84
CA THR A 9 7.31 -9.08 7.42
C THR A 9 7.67 -8.89 8.90
N GLY A 10 7.03 -7.95 9.59
CA GLY A 10 7.22 -7.75 11.02
C GLY A 10 8.49 -7.00 11.44
N LYS A 11 9.27 -6.42 10.51
CA LYS A 11 10.54 -5.69 10.78
C LYS A 11 10.46 -4.75 11.99
N THR A 12 9.59 -3.74 11.92
CA THR A 12 9.41 -2.74 12.98
C THR A 12 8.93 -3.37 14.30
N ALA A 13 8.07 -4.39 14.23
CA ALA A 13 7.57 -5.07 15.41
C ALA A 13 8.67 -5.86 16.13
N THR A 14 9.54 -6.55 15.38
CA THR A 14 10.68 -7.28 15.92
C THR A 14 11.71 -6.33 16.53
N VAL A 15 12.03 -5.22 15.85
CA VAL A 15 12.95 -4.20 16.36
C VAL A 15 12.44 -3.61 17.67
N ASN A 16 11.18 -3.18 17.71
CA ASN A 16 10.58 -2.61 18.92
C ASN A 16 10.50 -3.63 20.07
N SER A 17 10.21 -4.89 19.76
CA SER A 17 10.21 -5.95 20.77
C SER A 17 11.61 -6.20 21.33
N ALA A 18 12.63 -6.26 20.47
CA ALA A 18 14.01 -6.44 20.89
C ALA A 18 14.49 -5.26 21.76
N LEU A 19 14.13 -4.03 21.39
CA LEU A 19 14.48 -2.84 22.18
C LEU A 19 13.78 -2.79 23.54
N LYS A 20 12.56 -3.31 23.65
CA LYS A 20 11.88 -3.46 24.94
C LYS A 20 12.61 -4.45 25.85
N VAL A 21 12.96 -5.62 25.32
CA VAL A 21 13.74 -6.63 26.06
C VAL A 21 15.09 -6.05 26.50
N LEU A 22 15.81 -5.37 25.60
CA LEU A 22 17.09 -4.72 25.92
C LEU A 22 16.97 -3.63 26.99
N LYS A 23 15.80 -2.97 27.10
CA LYS A 23 15.56 -1.94 28.11
C LYS A 23 15.21 -2.53 29.49
N GLU A 24 14.66 -3.73 29.52
CA GLU A 24 14.32 -4.46 30.74
C GLU A 24 15.53 -5.23 31.32
N GLU A 25 16.56 -5.46 30.51
CA GLU A 25 17.78 -6.16 30.89
C GLU A 25 18.63 -5.32 31.87
N GLN A 26 18.82 -5.83 33.10
CA GLN A 26 19.52 -5.11 34.17
C GLN A 26 21.04 -5.13 34.03
N GLU A 27 21.59 -6.07 33.26
CA GLU A 27 23.04 -6.21 33.06
C GLU A 27 23.61 -5.18 32.06
N LEU A 28 22.74 -4.47 31.33
CA LEU A 28 23.15 -3.50 30.32
C LEU A 28 23.15 -2.06 30.88
N PRO A 29 24.09 -1.21 30.44
CA PRO A 29 24.07 0.21 30.80
C PRO A 29 22.83 0.89 30.23
N GLU A 30 22.30 1.86 30.98
CA GLU A 30 21.15 2.65 30.52
C GLU A 30 21.48 3.38 29.21
N PHE A 31 20.62 3.22 28.20
CA PHE A 31 20.74 3.86 26.90
C PHE A 31 19.53 4.70 26.57
N GLN A 32 19.74 5.73 25.76
CA GLN A 32 18.69 6.60 25.27
C GLN A 32 18.13 6.06 23.94
N LEU A 33 16.85 5.70 23.92
CA LEU A 33 16.16 5.28 22.70
C LEU A 33 15.54 6.48 21.99
N VAL A 34 15.82 6.62 20.69
CA VAL A 34 15.23 7.63 19.81
C VAL A 34 14.62 6.94 18.60
N GLU A 35 13.35 7.23 18.33
CA GLU A 35 12.61 6.64 17.21
C GLU A 35 12.18 7.74 16.22
N VAL A 36 12.57 7.56 14.97
CA VAL A 36 12.22 8.44 13.86
C VAL A 36 11.54 7.59 12.79
N ASN A 37 10.35 7.99 12.36
CA ASN A 37 9.67 7.36 11.24
C ASN A 37 9.65 8.35 10.06
N GLY A 38 10.20 7.92 8.93
CA GLY A 38 10.33 8.76 7.74
C GLY A 38 9.00 9.21 7.14
N MET A 39 7.95 8.36 7.16
CA MET A 39 6.63 8.70 6.63
C MET A 39 5.84 9.68 7.51
N ARG A 40 6.17 9.81 8.80
CA ARG A 40 5.56 10.82 9.69
C ARG A 40 6.12 12.22 9.47
N ILE A 41 7.19 12.35 8.70
CA ILE A 41 7.90 13.59 8.49
C ILE A 41 7.60 14.13 7.08
N ALA A 42 7.11 15.37 6.98
CA ALA A 42 6.84 16.00 5.69
C ALA A 42 8.11 16.36 4.90
N GLU A 43 9.13 16.88 5.59
CA GLU A 43 10.42 17.25 5.01
C GLU A 43 11.56 16.49 5.69
N PRO A 44 12.45 15.80 4.96
CA PRO A 44 13.49 14.97 5.57
C PRO A 44 14.34 15.67 6.63
N ARG A 45 14.59 16.98 6.49
CA ARG A 45 15.38 17.80 7.43
C ARG A 45 14.74 17.93 8.82
N GLN A 46 13.43 17.76 8.92
CA GLN A 46 12.72 17.76 10.20
C GLN A 46 13.10 16.53 11.05
N ALA A 47 13.73 15.50 10.46
CA ALA A 47 14.30 14.39 11.23
C ALA A 47 15.29 14.88 12.29
N TYR A 48 16.11 15.90 11.99
CA TYR A 48 17.04 16.48 12.97
C TYR A 48 16.31 17.07 14.17
N VAL A 49 15.20 17.79 13.93
CA VAL A 49 14.38 18.39 14.98
C VAL A 49 13.76 17.30 15.86
N GLN A 50 13.24 16.24 15.24
CA GLN A 50 12.63 15.13 15.98
C GLN A 50 13.67 14.38 16.84
N ILE A 51 14.85 14.10 16.30
CA ILE A 51 15.96 13.47 17.03
C ILE A 51 16.36 14.36 18.21
N TYR A 52 16.61 15.64 17.96
CA TYR A 52 17.04 16.58 19.00
C TYR A 52 15.99 16.76 20.10
N LYS A 53 14.71 16.81 19.73
CA LYS A 53 13.59 16.93 20.67
C LYS A 53 13.47 15.70 21.56
N GLN A 54 13.62 14.48 21.04
CA GLN A 54 13.62 13.28 21.86
C GLN A 54 14.86 13.17 22.76
N LEU A 55 16.00 13.71 22.30
CA LEU A 55 17.24 13.68 23.08
C LEU A 55 17.26 14.68 24.24
N THR A 56 16.72 15.89 24.05
CA THR A 56 16.89 17.02 24.98
C THR A 56 15.58 17.59 25.52
N GLY A 57 14.44 17.20 24.95
CA GLY A 57 13.12 17.76 25.24
C GLY A 57 12.82 19.10 24.55
N LYS A 58 13.80 19.73 23.90
CA LYS A 58 13.66 21.07 23.30
C LYS A 58 13.42 20.98 21.79
N SER A 59 12.55 21.85 21.28
CA SER A 59 12.31 22.00 19.84
C SER A 59 13.05 23.24 19.33
N VAL A 60 13.83 23.07 18.27
CA VAL A 60 14.60 24.16 17.62
C VAL A 60 14.46 24.05 16.10
N VAL A 61 14.95 25.06 15.38
CA VAL A 61 15.00 25.04 13.90
C VAL A 61 15.98 23.95 13.42
N TRP A 62 15.71 23.34 12.27
CA TRP A 62 16.48 22.21 11.74
C TRP A 62 17.99 22.49 11.59
N GLU A 63 18.39 23.71 11.20
CA GLU A 63 19.81 24.11 11.09
C GLU A 63 20.52 24.06 12.45
N GLN A 64 19.88 24.63 13.46
CA GLN A 64 20.37 24.61 14.83
C GLN A 64 20.38 23.18 15.40
N ALA A 65 19.34 22.40 15.11
CA ALA A 65 19.28 20.99 15.51
C ALA A 65 20.46 20.20 14.93
N CYS A 66 20.76 20.37 13.64
CA CYS A 66 21.87 19.70 12.98
C CYS A 66 23.21 20.05 13.63
N ALA A 67 23.51 21.34 13.80
CA ALA A 67 24.77 21.77 14.42
C ALA A 67 24.93 21.30 15.88
N LEU A 68 23.82 21.29 16.64
CA LEU A 68 23.82 20.80 18.03
C LEU A 68 23.99 19.29 18.11
N LEU A 69 23.36 18.53 17.20
CA LEU A 69 23.53 17.07 17.11
C LEU A 69 24.95 16.72 16.70
N GLU A 70 25.53 17.41 15.72
CA GLU A 70 26.91 17.22 15.29
C GLU A 70 27.88 17.48 16.45
N LYS A 71 27.76 18.62 17.15
CA LYS A 71 28.55 18.91 18.35
C LYS A 71 28.35 17.84 19.45
N ARG A 72 27.15 17.27 19.57
CA ARG A 72 26.81 16.19 20.51
C ARG A 72 27.33 14.82 20.07
N PHE A 73 27.66 14.57 18.82
CA PHE A 73 28.19 13.25 18.41
C PHE A 73 29.70 13.29 18.17
N THR A 74 30.28 14.46 17.87
CA THR A 74 31.72 14.59 17.62
C THR A 74 32.55 14.77 18.90
N ASN A 75 32.19 15.72 19.77
CA ASN A 75 33.02 16.09 20.93
C ASN A 75 32.84 15.11 22.10
N PRO A 76 33.86 14.45 22.67
CA PRO A 76 33.67 13.54 23.80
C PRO A 76 33.19 14.28 25.06
N GLY A 77 32.30 13.65 25.84
CA GLY A 77 31.78 14.22 27.10
C GLY A 77 31.64 13.14 28.20
N PRO A 78 31.98 13.44 29.46
CA PRO A 78 32.13 12.44 30.53
C PRO A 78 30.82 11.83 31.08
N ARG A 79 29.65 12.37 30.70
CA ARG A 79 28.32 11.87 31.14
C ARG A 79 27.42 11.48 29.97
N ARG A 80 28.00 10.94 28.89
CA ARG A 80 27.20 10.50 27.74
C ARG A 80 26.61 9.12 27.98
N THR A 81 25.29 9.05 27.78
CA THR A 81 24.58 7.80 27.66
C THR A 81 24.65 7.31 26.21
N PRO A 82 24.88 6.00 25.98
CA PRO A 82 24.75 5.41 24.66
C PRO A 82 23.38 5.74 24.06
N THR A 83 23.33 6.08 22.78
CA THR A 83 22.08 6.41 22.09
C THR A 83 21.80 5.36 21.01
N VAL A 84 20.61 4.77 21.05
CA VAL A 84 20.10 3.90 20.00
C VAL A 84 19.09 4.69 19.17
N LEU A 85 19.44 4.95 17.91
CA LEU A 85 18.59 5.65 16.96
C LEU A 85 17.95 4.64 16.00
N VAL A 86 16.63 4.48 16.10
CA VAL A 86 15.84 3.72 15.15
C VAL A 86 15.30 4.67 14.09
N VAL A 87 15.65 4.42 12.84
CA VAL A 87 15.12 5.13 11.68
C VAL A 87 14.25 4.16 10.89
N ASP A 88 12.94 4.24 11.11
CA ASP A 88 11.94 3.45 10.40
C ASP A 88 11.54 4.14 9.09
N GLU A 89 11.26 3.35 8.06
CA GLU A 89 10.97 3.84 6.69
C GLU A 89 12.05 4.82 6.18
N LEU A 90 13.32 4.36 6.22
CA LEU A 90 14.49 5.13 5.75
C LEU A 90 14.36 5.58 4.29
N ASP A 91 13.65 4.81 3.48
CA ASP A 91 13.34 5.11 2.08
C ASP A 91 12.60 6.45 1.91
N ALA A 92 11.71 6.80 2.86
CA ALA A 92 11.02 8.09 2.84
C ALA A 92 11.94 9.29 3.12
N LEU A 93 13.06 9.09 3.83
CA LEU A 93 14.06 10.13 4.08
C LEU A 93 15.08 10.29 2.93
N CYS A 94 15.05 9.41 1.94
CA CYS A 94 15.98 9.43 0.82
C CYS A 94 15.55 10.45 -0.24
N ASN A 95 16.12 11.65 -0.19
CA ASN A 95 15.97 12.67 -1.23
C ASN A 95 17.12 12.61 -2.26
N ARG A 96 17.09 13.43 -3.33
CA ARG A 96 18.17 13.50 -4.33
C ARG A 96 19.53 13.95 -3.76
N ARG A 97 19.53 14.75 -2.69
CA ARG A 97 20.75 15.33 -2.07
C ARG A 97 21.37 14.45 -0.99
N GLN A 98 20.57 13.59 -0.36
CA GLN A 98 20.93 12.63 0.69
C GLN A 98 21.67 13.24 1.89
N ASP A 99 21.44 14.53 2.13
CA ASP A 99 22.07 15.29 3.21
C ASP A 99 21.77 14.68 4.58
N VAL A 100 20.49 14.39 4.85
CA VAL A 100 20.05 13.84 6.13
C VAL A 100 20.65 12.47 6.44
N LEU A 101 20.61 11.56 5.47
CA LEU A 101 21.14 10.21 5.62
C LEU A 101 22.66 10.23 5.78
N TYR A 102 23.35 11.11 5.04
CA TYR A 102 24.79 11.29 5.17
C TYR A 102 25.17 11.73 6.59
N SER A 103 24.53 12.77 7.13
CA SER A 103 24.84 13.26 8.49
C SER A 103 24.61 12.19 9.55
N ILE A 104 23.49 11.46 9.50
CA ILE A 104 23.19 10.41 10.49
C ILE A 104 24.26 9.29 10.46
N MET A 105 24.68 8.88 9.26
CA MET A 105 25.71 7.84 9.10
C MET A 105 27.11 8.34 9.45
N GLU A 106 27.38 9.64 9.25
CA GLU A 106 28.62 10.28 9.69
C GLU A 106 28.71 10.33 11.22
N TRP A 107 27.63 10.72 11.90
CA TRP A 107 27.56 10.69 13.36
C TRP A 107 27.79 9.29 13.92
N ALA A 108 27.22 8.26 13.29
CA ALA A 108 27.40 6.87 13.68
C ALA A 108 28.82 6.33 13.46
N ALA A 109 29.59 6.96 12.56
CA ALA A 109 30.96 6.56 12.25
C ALA A 109 31.99 7.11 13.24
N HIS A 110 31.64 8.14 14.02
CA HIS A 110 32.52 8.68 15.04
C HIS A 110 32.57 7.75 16.27
N ASN A 111 33.76 7.23 16.60
CA ASN A 111 33.96 6.36 17.77
C ASN A 111 33.56 7.03 19.10
N THR A 112 33.60 8.36 19.17
CA THR A 112 33.22 9.17 20.34
C THR A 112 31.70 9.39 20.48
N ALA A 113 30.91 9.02 19.47
CA ALA A 113 29.48 9.32 19.43
C ALA A 113 28.63 8.40 20.33
N LEU A 114 29.09 7.16 20.60
CA LEU A 114 28.30 6.12 21.25
C LEU A 114 26.89 5.98 20.65
N LEU A 115 26.79 6.16 19.32
CA LEU A 115 25.54 6.17 18.57
C LEU A 115 25.42 4.88 17.78
N THR A 116 24.39 4.08 18.08
CA THR A 116 24.03 2.91 17.27
C THR A 116 22.80 3.23 16.44
N VAL A 117 22.94 3.12 15.12
CA VAL A 117 21.83 3.38 14.19
C VAL A 117 21.25 2.07 13.68
N LEU A 118 19.96 1.89 13.91
CA LEU A 118 19.12 0.82 13.36
C LEU A 118 18.27 1.42 12.24
N ALA A 119 18.63 1.15 11.00
CA ALA A 119 17.93 1.66 9.83
C ALA A 119 17.00 0.58 9.26
N VAL A 120 15.69 0.82 9.26
CA VAL A 120 14.68 -0.09 8.71
C VAL A 120 14.14 0.48 7.40
N ALA A 121 14.15 -0.32 6.34
CA ALA A 121 13.66 0.07 5.02
C ALA A 121 12.90 -1.08 4.33
N ASN A 122 12.09 -0.75 3.32
CA ASN A 122 11.35 -1.77 2.57
C ASN A 122 12.15 -2.36 1.40
N THR A 123 13.06 -1.58 0.83
CA THR A 123 13.85 -1.98 -0.33
C THR A 123 15.18 -2.60 0.10
N MET A 124 15.51 -3.78 -0.42
CA MET A 124 16.80 -4.44 -0.13
C MET A 124 17.98 -3.65 -0.71
N ASP A 125 17.80 -3.11 -1.92
CA ASP A 125 18.87 -2.49 -2.69
C ASP A 125 18.99 -0.97 -2.48
N LEU A 126 18.29 -0.40 -1.49
CA LEU A 126 18.36 1.04 -1.20
C LEU A 126 19.81 1.55 -1.09
N PRO A 127 20.71 0.84 -0.37
CA PRO A 127 22.08 1.31 -0.21
C PRO A 127 22.85 1.33 -1.52
N GLU A 128 22.56 0.46 -2.47
CA GLU A 128 23.31 0.31 -3.72
C GLU A 128 22.75 1.15 -4.86
N ARG A 129 21.42 1.32 -4.90
CA ARG A 129 20.73 2.04 -5.98
C ARG A 129 20.53 3.52 -5.68
N ALA A 130 20.17 3.82 -4.44
CA ALA A 130 19.80 5.18 -4.07
C ALA A 130 20.98 5.89 -3.43
N LEU A 131 21.68 5.26 -2.48
CA LEU A 131 22.68 5.98 -1.67
C LEU A 131 24.00 6.19 -2.40
N ALA A 132 24.62 7.35 -2.16
CA ALA A 132 25.99 7.61 -2.58
C ALA A 132 26.95 6.54 -2.01
N ALA A 133 27.96 6.14 -2.79
CA ALA A 133 28.89 5.04 -2.46
C ALA A 133 29.52 5.18 -1.06
N ARG A 134 29.74 6.41 -0.58
CA ARG A 134 30.27 6.71 0.76
C ARG A 134 29.30 6.33 1.88
N VAL A 135 27.99 6.54 1.69
CA VAL A 135 26.93 6.20 2.65
C VAL A 135 26.62 4.70 2.58
N ALA A 136 26.60 4.15 1.36
CA ALA A 136 26.39 2.73 1.10
C ALA A 136 27.44 1.84 1.79
N SER A 137 28.72 2.21 1.69
CA SER A 137 29.83 1.51 2.33
C SER A 137 29.69 1.44 3.85
N ARG A 138 29.23 2.53 4.48
CA ARG A 138 29.02 2.61 5.94
C ARG A 138 27.82 1.80 6.41
N LEU A 139 26.72 1.78 5.64
CA LEU A 139 25.52 0.97 5.91
C LEU A 139 25.73 -0.52 5.58
N GLY A 140 26.73 -0.85 4.76
CA GLY A 140 26.94 -2.19 4.20
C GLY A 140 27.50 -3.24 5.16
N LEU A 141 28.03 -2.86 6.32
CA LEU A 141 28.77 -3.77 7.20
C LEU A 141 27.88 -4.78 7.95
N THR A 142 26.64 -4.42 8.27
CA THR A 142 25.70 -5.28 9.02
C THR A 142 24.31 -5.19 8.43
N ARG A 143 23.98 -6.12 7.54
CA ARG A 143 22.68 -6.22 6.86
C ARG A 143 21.88 -7.41 7.38
N LEU A 144 20.63 -7.17 7.72
CA LEU A 144 19.65 -8.19 8.08
C LEU A 144 18.45 -8.09 7.14
N THR A 145 18.19 -9.16 6.39
CA THR A 145 17.07 -9.22 5.45
C THR A 145 15.96 -10.08 6.02
N PHE A 146 14.75 -9.53 6.07
CA PHE A 146 13.52 -10.23 6.43
C PHE A 146 12.87 -10.77 5.15
N PRO A 147 12.97 -12.09 4.87
CA PRO A 147 12.27 -12.68 3.74
C PRO A 147 10.75 -12.61 3.94
N PRO A 148 9.96 -12.66 2.86
CA PRO A 148 8.52 -12.85 2.96
C PRO A 148 8.19 -14.12 3.74
N TYR A 149 7.09 -14.09 4.50
CA TYR A 149 6.72 -15.24 5.32
C TYR A 149 6.34 -16.45 4.46
N SER A 150 6.80 -17.62 4.88
CA SER A 150 6.36 -18.89 4.31
C SER A 150 4.90 -19.17 4.68
N HIS A 151 4.25 -20.10 3.95
CA HIS A 151 2.89 -20.51 4.26
C HIS A 151 2.77 -21.11 5.67
N THR A 152 3.78 -21.85 6.15
CA THR A 152 3.80 -22.42 7.51
C THR A 152 3.94 -21.33 8.58
N GLN A 153 4.80 -20.33 8.33
CA GLN A 153 4.95 -19.18 9.22
C GLN A 153 3.68 -18.34 9.29
N LEU A 154 3.05 -18.04 8.16
CA LEU A 154 1.77 -17.34 8.12
C LEU A 154 0.66 -18.12 8.83
N GLN A 155 0.58 -19.44 8.62
CA GLN A 155 -0.38 -20.28 9.30
C GLN A 155 -0.21 -20.20 10.82
N CYS A 156 1.03 -20.28 11.31
CA CYS A 156 1.33 -20.14 12.74
C CYS A 156 0.93 -18.76 13.27
N ILE A 157 1.34 -17.68 12.59
CA ILE A 157 1.03 -16.29 12.99
C ILE A 157 -0.49 -16.08 13.08
N VAL A 158 -1.22 -16.52 12.06
CA VAL A 158 -2.68 -16.37 12.00
C VAL A 158 -3.35 -17.21 13.08
N ALA A 159 -2.94 -18.47 13.27
CA ALA A 159 -3.48 -19.34 14.30
C ALA A 159 -3.25 -18.78 15.72
N THR A 160 -2.06 -18.23 16.00
CA THR A 160 -1.76 -17.60 17.29
C THR A 160 -2.60 -16.33 17.52
N ARG A 161 -2.78 -15.50 16.48
CA ARG A 161 -3.55 -14.26 16.59
C ARG A 161 -5.06 -14.47 16.66
N LEU A 162 -5.56 -15.53 16.05
CA LEU A 162 -6.97 -15.91 16.02
C LEU A 162 -7.32 -16.99 17.05
N ALA A 163 -6.47 -17.19 18.06
CA ALA A 163 -6.78 -18.09 19.17
C ALA A 163 -8.08 -17.63 19.87
N GLY A 164 -9.18 -18.34 19.61
CA GLY A 164 -10.53 -17.99 20.09
C GLY A 164 -11.51 -17.47 19.04
N ALA A 165 -11.10 -17.32 17.78
CA ALA A 165 -12.01 -16.99 16.68
C ALA A 165 -12.57 -18.27 16.02
N ASN A 166 -13.81 -18.20 15.53
CA ASN A 166 -14.49 -19.30 14.85
C ASN A 166 -13.98 -19.49 13.39
N VAL A 167 -12.68 -19.72 13.20
CA VAL A 167 -12.08 -20.01 11.87
C VAL A 167 -11.58 -21.45 11.85
N THR A 168 -11.94 -22.21 10.82
CA THR A 168 -11.45 -23.60 10.70
C THR A 168 -9.94 -23.63 10.38
N PRO A 169 -9.20 -24.64 10.85
CA PRO A 169 -7.76 -24.75 10.56
C PRO A 169 -7.48 -24.87 9.05
N ASP A 170 -8.38 -25.52 8.30
CA ASP A 170 -8.29 -25.66 6.84
C ASP A 170 -8.45 -24.31 6.13
N ALA A 171 -9.34 -23.44 6.63
CA ALA A 171 -9.51 -22.08 6.15
C ALA A 171 -8.22 -21.25 6.34
N VAL A 172 -7.60 -21.34 7.52
CA VAL A 172 -6.33 -20.67 7.81
C VAL A 172 -5.23 -21.16 6.87
N GLN A 173 -5.14 -22.48 6.63
CA GLN A 173 -4.14 -23.05 5.74
C GLN A 173 -4.30 -22.55 4.29
N LEU A 174 -5.53 -22.45 3.80
CA LEU A 174 -5.82 -21.94 2.46
C LEU A 174 -5.38 -20.47 2.31
N ILE A 175 -5.76 -19.61 3.26
CA ILE A 175 -5.37 -18.20 3.26
C ILE A 175 -3.84 -18.08 3.30
N ALA A 176 -3.18 -18.80 4.21
CA ALA A 176 -1.75 -18.75 4.36
C ALA A 176 -1.01 -19.16 3.07
N ARG A 177 -1.44 -20.25 2.42
CA ARG A 177 -0.87 -20.68 1.12
C ARG A 177 -1.08 -19.64 0.03
N LYS A 178 -2.29 -19.07 -0.08
CA LYS A 178 -2.59 -18.10 -1.14
C LYS A 178 -1.84 -16.78 -0.95
N VAL A 179 -1.72 -16.30 0.27
CA VAL A 179 -1.00 -15.05 0.58
C VAL A 179 0.51 -15.24 0.43
N ALA A 180 1.06 -16.37 0.89
CA ALA A 180 2.48 -16.69 0.71
C ALA A 180 2.88 -16.78 -0.78
N ALA A 181 2.01 -17.33 -1.62
CA ALA A 181 2.27 -17.43 -3.06
C ALA A 181 2.28 -16.07 -3.79
N VAL A 182 1.64 -15.03 -3.23
CA VAL A 182 1.52 -13.71 -3.88
C VAL A 182 2.46 -12.67 -3.28
N SER A 183 2.57 -12.62 -1.95
CA SER A 183 3.26 -11.53 -1.25
C SER A 183 4.02 -11.95 0.00
N GLY A 184 3.49 -12.89 0.78
CA GLY A 184 4.04 -13.24 2.10
C GLY A 184 3.84 -12.16 3.17
N ASP A 185 2.86 -11.26 3.00
CA ASP A 185 2.52 -10.21 3.97
C ASP A 185 1.53 -10.71 5.03
N ALA A 186 1.93 -10.64 6.31
CA ALA A 186 1.10 -11.06 7.44
C ALA A 186 -0.15 -10.16 7.65
N ARG A 187 -0.06 -8.86 7.35
CA ARG A 187 -1.20 -7.93 7.44
C ARG A 187 -2.30 -8.34 6.48
N ARG A 188 -1.93 -8.71 5.24
CA ARG A 188 -2.87 -9.19 4.23
C ARG A 188 -3.53 -10.50 4.65
N ALA A 189 -2.78 -11.44 5.22
CA ALA A 189 -3.33 -12.70 5.73
C ALA A 189 -4.36 -12.46 6.84
N LEU A 190 -4.06 -11.60 7.81
CA LEU A 190 -4.98 -11.25 8.91
C LEU A 190 -6.21 -10.50 8.40
N ALA A 191 -6.06 -9.57 7.46
CA ALA A 191 -7.18 -8.83 6.86
C ALA A 191 -8.15 -9.77 6.11
N LEU A 192 -7.63 -10.76 5.37
CA LEU A 192 -8.45 -11.77 4.70
C LEU A 192 -9.19 -12.66 5.69
N CYS A 193 -8.56 -13.03 6.81
CA CYS A 193 -9.23 -13.79 7.86
C CYS A 193 -10.33 -12.97 8.54
N GLY A 194 -10.07 -11.70 8.83
CA GLY A 194 -11.08 -10.76 9.36
C GLY A 194 -12.27 -10.64 8.40
N ARG A 195 -12.00 -10.50 7.09
CA ARG A 195 -13.06 -10.45 6.08
C ARG A 195 -13.85 -11.75 5.98
N ALA A 196 -13.18 -12.91 6.06
CA ALA A 196 -13.87 -14.20 6.06
C ALA A 196 -14.78 -14.37 7.29
N LEU A 197 -14.35 -13.88 8.46
CA LEU A 197 -15.16 -13.85 9.68
C LEU A 197 -16.37 -12.92 9.54
N GLU A 198 -16.19 -11.74 8.94
CA GLU A 198 -17.32 -10.82 8.64
C GLU A 198 -18.37 -11.48 7.74
N ILE A 199 -17.93 -12.24 6.73
CA ILE A 199 -18.83 -12.96 5.81
C ILE A 199 -19.54 -14.13 6.52
N ALA A 200 -18.81 -14.84 7.40
CA ALA A 200 -19.37 -15.93 8.18
C ALA A 200 -20.40 -15.48 9.23
N ALA A 201 -20.34 -14.21 9.65
CA ALA A 201 -21.22 -13.62 10.66
C ALA A 201 -21.19 -14.45 11.98
N PRO A 202 -22.29 -14.86 12.66
CA PRO A 202 -22.15 -15.66 13.90
C PRO A 202 -21.68 -17.10 13.63
N ASN A 203 -21.61 -17.54 12.37
CA ASN A 203 -21.21 -18.89 12.01
C ASN A 203 -19.68 -19.02 11.91
N CYS A 204 -19.22 -20.27 11.82
CA CYS A 204 -17.81 -20.55 11.62
C CYS A 204 -17.37 -20.22 10.19
N ALA A 205 -16.27 -19.49 10.05
CA ALA A 205 -15.64 -19.22 8.76
C ALA A 205 -14.96 -20.49 8.25
N GLY A 206 -15.61 -21.13 7.28
CA GLY A 206 -15.12 -22.30 6.59
C GLY A 206 -14.52 -21.97 5.22
N PHE A 207 -14.43 -23.01 4.40
CA PHE A 207 -13.82 -22.91 3.06
C PHE A 207 -14.58 -21.97 2.12
N LYS A 208 -15.92 -21.93 2.19
CA LYS A 208 -16.76 -21.14 1.29
C LYS A 208 -16.61 -19.64 1.53
N GLU A 209 -16.59 -19.24 2.80
CA GLU A 209 -16.48 -17.85 3.23
C GLU A 209 -15.09 -17.29 2.90
N VAL A 210 -14.06 -18.12 3.07
CA VAL A 210 -12.68 -17.79 2.68
C VAL A 210 -12.55 -17.63 1.16
N GLN A 211 -13.16 -18.52 0.38
CA GLN A 211 -13.18 -18.38 -1.08
C GLN A 211 -13.91 -17.10 -1.51
N ALA A 212 -15.01 -16.74 -0.85
CA ALA A 212 -15.71 -15.49 -1.08
C ALA A 212 -14.83 -14.28 -0.73
N ALA A 213 -14.16 -14.28 0.42
CA ALA A 213 -13.23 -13.22 0.84
C ALA A 213 -12.04 -13.08 -0.12
N LEU A 214 -11.48 -14.20 -0.58
CA LEU A 214 -10.40 -14.21 -1.57
C LEU A 214 -10.88 -13.73 -2.94
N GLY A 215 -12.09 -14.12 -3.35
CA GLY A 215 -12.73 -13.63 -4.57
C GLY A 215 -12.96 -12.12 -4.52
N GLU A 216 -13.43 -11.60 -3.37
CA GLU A 216 -13.60 -10.16 -3.18
C GLU A 216 -12.25 -9.42 -3.19
N ALA A 217 -11.23 -9.95 -2.50
CA ALA A 217 -9.91 -9.33 -2.46
C ALA A 217 -9.14 -9.44 -3.78
N ALA A 218 -9.42 -10.46 -4.60
CA ALA A 218 -8.85 -10.62 -5.94
C ALA A 218 -9.63 -9.83 -6.99
N SER A 219 -10.94 -9.58 -6.77
CA SER A 219 -11.73 -8.75 -7.67
C SER A 219 -11.17 -7.33 -7.67
N SER A 220 -10.82 -6.84 -8.86
CA SER A 220 -10.38 -5.47 -9.03
C SER A 220 -11.45 -4.51 -8.52
N ALA A 221 -11.04 -3.45 -7.83
CA ALA A 221 -11.94 -2.39 -7.40
C ALA A 221 -12.74 -1.81 -8.58
N THR A 222 -12.16 -1.82 -9.79
CA THR A 222 -12.82 -1.44 -11.04
C THR A 222 -14.02 -2.34 -11.35
N VAL A 223 -13.84 -3.67 -11.33
CA VAL A 223 -14.90 -4.66 -11.58
C VAL A 223 -16.05 -4.51 -10.57
N ARG A 224 -15.72 -4.27 -9.29
CA ARG A 224 -16.75 -4.04 -8.26
C ARG A 224 -17.50 -2.73 -8.49
N ALA A 225 -16.80 -1.65 -8.83
CA ALA A 225 -17.42 -0.37 -9.16
C ALA A 225 -18.39 -0.52 -10.36
N ILE A 226 -17.96 -1.22 -11.42
CA ILE A 226 -18.78 -1.48 -12.61
C ILE A 226 -20.03 -2.30 -12.27
N ARG A 227 -19.92 -3.31 -11.41
CA ARG A 227 -21.08 -4.12 -10.98
C ARG A 227 -22.11 -3.31 -10.19
N ASN A 228 -21.66 -2.34 -9.39
CA ASN A 228 -22.53 -1.47 -8.60
C ASN A 228 -23.12 -0.30 -9.40
N CYS A 229 -22.66 -0.07 -10.63
CA CYS A 229 -23.23 0.96 -11.51
C CYS A 229 -24.67 0.62 -11.94
N SER A 230 -25.45 1.67 -12.21
CA SER A 230 -26.80 1.52 -12.74
C SER A 230 -26.79 0.75 -14.07
N PRO A 231 -27.89 0.08 -14.44
CA PRO A 231 -27.96 -0.64 -15.71
C PRO A 231 -27.66 0.23 -16.95
N ALA A 232 -28.06 1.51 -16.92
CA ALA A 232 -27.77 2.47 -17.98
C ALA A 232 -26.27 2.83 -18.05
N GLU A 233 -25.61 2.97 -16.91
CA GLU A 233 -24.15 3.18 -16.83
C GLU A 233 -23.38 1.95 -17.34
N ARG A 234 -23.81 0.74 -16.97
CA ARG A 234 -23.21 -0.52 -17.46
C ARG A 234 -23.38 -0.68 -18.97
N LEU A 235 -24.55 -0.31 -19.51
CA LEU A 235 -24.78 -0.30 -20.96
C LEU A 235 -23.84 0.69 -21.66
N MET A 236 -23.71 1.92 -21.14
CA MET A 236 -22.80 2.91 -21.71
C MET A 236 -21.35 2.43 -21.68
N LEU A 237 -20.89 1.85 -20.57
CA LEU A 237 -19.55 1.27 -20.46
C LEU A 237 -19.32 0.15 -21.49
N ARG A 238 -20.27 -0.77 -21.65
CA ARG A 238 -20.21 -1.85 -22.63
C ARG A 238 -20.19 -1.32 -24.07
N ALA A 239 -20.93 -0.26 -24.35
CA ALA A 239 -20.92 0.40 -25.66
C ALA A 239 -19.57 1.09 -25.95
N THR A 240 -18.98 1.78 -24.96
CA THR A 240 -17.60 2.32 -25.11
C THR A 240 -16.58 1.21 -25.35
N ALA A 241 -16.64 0.12 -24.58
CA ALA A 241 -15.70 -1.00 -24.75
C ALA A 241 -15.82 -1.64 -26.15
N ALA A 242 -17.05 -1.87 -26.62
CA ALA A 242 -17.29 -2.39 -27.96
C ALA A 242 -16.78 -1.44 -29.07
N GLU A 243 -16.92 -0.13 -28.89
CA GLU A 243 -16.39 0.86 -29.85
C GLU A 243 -14.86 0.92 -29.86
N VAL A 244 -14.22 0.83 -28.69
CA VAL A 244 -12.76 0.75 -28.57
C VAL A 244 -12.23 -0.50 -29.27
N GLU A 245 -12.86 -1.66 -29.06
CA GLU A 245 -12.48 -2.90 -29.74
C GLU A 245 -12.72 -2.83 -31.25
N ARG A 246 -13.84 -2.25 -31.70
CA ARG A 246 -14.20 -2.12 -33.12
C ARG A 246 -13.25 -1.18 -33.87
N THR A 247 -12.84 -0.08 -33.24
CA THR A 247 -12.00 0.95 -33.87
C THR A 247 -10.51 0.72 -33.66
N GLY A 248 -10.13 -0.07 -32.66
CA GLY A 248 -8.74 -0.25 -32.23
C GLY A 248 -8.12 1.03 -31.66
N SER A 249 -8.94 2.02 -31.31
CA SER A 249 -8.50 3.29 -30.74
C SER A 249 -9.04 3.45 -29.33
N ASP A 250 -8.20 3.89 -28.40
CA ASP A 250 -8.59 4.14 -27.01
C ASP A 250 -9.53 5.34 -26.86
N GLU A 251 -9.68 6.15 -27.92
CA GLU A 251 -10.52 7.34 -27.96
C GLU A 251 -11.83 7.10 -28.71
N THR A 252 -12.95 7.44 -28.08
CA THR A 252 -14.29 7.35 -28.65
C THR A 252 -15.05 8.67 -28.51
N THR A 253 -16.09 8.86 -29.32
CA THR A 253 -16.98 10.04 -29.23
C THR A 253 -18.33 9.65 -28.67
N LEU A 254 -19.02 10.60 -28.00
CA LEU A 254 -20.32 10.36 -27.38
C LEU A 254 -21.36 9.86 -28.41
N SER A 255 -21.35 10.44 -29.61
CA SER A 255 -22.19 10.08 -30.76
C SER A 255 -22.04 8.61 -31.17
N ARG A 256 -20.81 8.11 -31.27
CA ARG A 256 -20.52 6.72 -31.63
C ARG A 256 -20.92 5.76 -30.52
N VAL A 257 -20.64 6.11 -29.28
CA VAL A 257 -21.02 5.30 -28.11
C VAL A 257 -22.55 5.20 -28.01
N LEU A 258 -23.28 6.28 -28.26
CA LEU A 258 -24.75 6.29 -28.29
C LEU A 258 -25.33 5.40 -29.39
N ALA A 259 -24.80 5.48 -30.61
CA ALA A 259 -25.22 4.63 -31.71
C ALA A 259 -25.00 3.14 -31.39
N THR A 260 -23.87 2.82 -30.77
CA THR A 260 -23.50 1.46 -30.38
C THR A 260 -24.34 0.97 -29.21
N ALA A 261 -24.64 1.82 -28.23
CA ALA A 261 -25.56 1.51 -27.15
C ALA A 261 -26.97 1.20 -27.68
N ALA A 262 -27.46 1.98 -28.64
CA ALA A 262 -28.74 1.72 -29.30
C ALA A 262 -28.73 0.40 -30.08
N ALA A 263 -27.63 0.10 -30.78
CA ALA A 263 -27.46 -1.16 -31.49
C ALA A 263 -27.41 -2.37 -30.53
N ILE A 264 -26.71 -2.27 -29.40
CA ILE A 264 -26.67 -3.31 -28.36
C ILE A 264 -28.07 -3.57 -27.80
N VAL A 265 -28.84 -2.51 -27.50
CA VAL A 265 -30.23 -2.64 -27.01
C VAL A 265 -31.14 -3.28 -28.07
N ALA A 266 -30.97 -2.94 -29.34
CA ALA A 266 -31.72 -3.53 -30.44
C ALA A 266 -31.38 -5.02 -30.67
N LEU A 267 -30.10 -5.39 -30.52
CA LEU A 267 -29.59 -6.75 -30.74
C LEU A 267 -29.91 -7.70 -29.59
N ASP A 268 -29.81 -7.24 -28.33
CA ASP A 268 -30.07 -8.08 -27.15
C ASP A 268 -31.55 -8.48 -27.03
N GLY A 269 -32.46 -7.90 -27.84
CA GLY A 269 -33.76 -8.47 -28.28
C GLY A 269 -34.77 -8.87 -27.19
N ARG A 270 -34.44 -8.69 -25.91
CA ARG A 270 -35.27 -8.99 -24.76
C ARG A 270 -35.14 -7.82 -23.79
N PRO A 271 -36.22 -7.40 -23.12
CA PRO A 271 -36.03 -6.67 -21.88
C PRO A 271 -35.09 -7.52 -21.03
N TYR A 272 -34.08 -6.90 -20.44
CA TYR A 272 -33.36 -7.49 -19.32
C TYR A 272 -34.37 -8.26 -18.48
N ARG A 273 -34.13 -9.54 -18.16
CA ARG A 273 -35.14 -10.42 -17.53
C ARG A 273 -35.74 -9.85 -16.23
N SER A 274 -35.21 -8.75 -15.74
CA SER A 274 -35.56 -7.98 -14.55
C SER A 274 -35.86 -6.48 -14.77
N ALA A 275 -35.72 -5.94 -15.98
CA ALA A 275 -36.01 -4.52 -16.26
C ALA A 275 -36.67 -4.34 -17.64
N THR A 276 -38.00 -4.30 -17.65
CA THR A 276 -38.87 -4.09 -18.81
C THR A 276 -38.73 -2.72 -19.48
N SER A 277 -37.81 -1.85 -19.03
CA SER A 277 -37.71 -0.45 -19.47
C SER A 277 -36.28 0.06 -19.70
N ILE A 278 -35.33 -0.78 -20.14
CA ILE A 278 -34.01 -0.25 -20.57
C ILE A 278 -34.13 0.23 -22.03
N ARG A 279 -34.43 1.52 -22.18
CA ARG A 279 -34.33 2.23 -23.47
C ARG A 279 -32.92 2.77 -23.65
N ALA A 280 -32.49 2.93 -24.90
CA ALA A 280 -31.26 3.65 -25.20
C ALA A 280 -31.34 5.07 -24.59
N PRO A 281 -30.31 5.51 -23.84
CA PRO A 281 -30.34 6.82 -23.19
C PRO A 281 -30.36 7.93 -24.24
N THR A 282 -31.08 9.00 -23.96
CA THR A 282 -31.05 10.22 -24.80
C THR A 282 -29.67 10.88 -24.71
N PRO A 283 -29.27 11.74 -25.68
CA PRO A 283 -27.96 12.38 -25.67
C PRO A 283 -27.64 13.16 -24.37
N SER A 284 -28.64 13.84 -23.80
CA SER A 284 -28.50 14.56 -22.53
C SER A 284 -28.31 13.61 -21.33
N GLN A 285 -29.06 12.50 -21.29
CA GLN A 285 -28.90 11.46 -20.27
C GLN A 285 -27.54 10.77 -20.39
N ALA A 286 -27.09 10.49 -21.61
CA ALA A 286 -25.79 9.88 -21.86
C ALA A 286 -24.64 10.79 -21.43
N GLN A 287 -24.74 12.10 -21.68
CA GLN A 287 -23.75 13.07 -21.18
C GLN A 287 -23.72 13.08 -19.64
N ALA A 288 -24.88 13.05 -18.97
CA ALA A 288 -24.95 12.97 -17.52
C ALA A 288 -24.39 11.64 -16.97
N ILE A 289 -24.65 10.52 -17.65
CA ILE A 289 -24.09 9.20 -17.32
C ILE A 289 -22.57 9.21 -17.47
N CYS A 290 -22.05 9.70 -18.59
CA CYS A 290 -20.61 9.82 -18.83
C CYS A 290 -19.95 10.71 -17.78
N ALA A 291 -20.57 11.83 -17.39
CA ALA A 291 -20.05 12.69 -16.32
C ALA A 291 -19.96 11.95 -14.97
N ARG A 292 -20.96 11.13 -14.61
CA ARG A 292 -20.92 10.30 -13.39
C ARG A 292 -19.85 9.21 -13.47
N LEU A 293 -19.74 8.52 -14.61
CA LEU A 293 -18.69 7.52 -14.85
C LEU A 293 -17.28 8.14 -14.80
N ALA A 294 -17.14 9.39 -15.25
CA ALA A 294 -15.91 10.15 -15.17
C ALA A 294 -15.57 10.55 -13.73
N ALA A 295 -16.59 10.93 -12.93
CA ALA A 295 -16.40 11.20 -11.51
C ALA A 295 -15.88 9.97 -10.74
N ILE A 296 -16.30 8.75 -11.13
CA ILE A 296 -15.84 7.48 -10.56
C ILE A 296 -14.52 7.00 -11.21
N LYS A 297 -13.97 7.76 -12.17
CA LYS A 297 -12.75 7.44 -12.93
C LYS A 297 -12.83 6.11 -13.71
N LEU A 298 -14.03 5.70 -14.13
CA LEU A 298 -14.20 4.57 -15.06
C LEU A 298 -14.05 5.01 -16.52
N LEU A 299 -14.40 6.27 -16.79
CA LEU A 299 -14.15 6.97 -18.05
C LEU A 299 -13.29 8.21 -17.80
N LEU A 300 -12.54 8.64 -18.80
CA LEU A 300 -11.93 9.97 -18.82
C LEU A 300 -12.61 10.77 -19.93
N ILE A 301 -12.94 12.02 -19.63
CA ILE A 301 -13.56 12.94 -20.58
C ILE A 301 -12.57 14.04 -20.88
N GLU A 302 -12.15 14.15 -22.13
CA GLU A 302 -11.38 15.29 -22.61
C GLU A 302 -12.31 16.32 -23.25
N PRO A 303 -12.36 17.56 -22.73
CA PRO A 303 -13.14 18.62 -23.34
C PRO A 303 -12.48 19.05 -24.65
N LYS A 304 -13.15 18.81 -25.79
CA LYS A 304 -12.78 19.34 -27.11
C LYS A 304 -13.89 20.24 -27.64
N PRO A 305 -13.56 21.24 -28.49
CA PRO A 305 -14.50 22.29 -28.89
C PRO A 305 -15.68 21.81 -29.75
N SER A 306 -15.57 20.65 -30.42
CA SER A 306 -16.66 20.07 -31.21
C SER A 306 -17.46 19.03 -30.43
N GLU A 307 -16.78 18.00 -29.94
CA GLU A 307 -17.38 16.90 -29.19
C GLU A 307 -16.39 16.38 -28.15
N PRO A 308 -16.81 16.14 -26.89
CA PRO A 308 -15.92 15.56 -25.88
C PRO A 308 -15.44 14.17 -26.30
N ARG A 309 -14.14 13.90 -26.09
CA ARG A 309 -13.59 12.55 -26.29
C ARG A 309 -13.71 11.75 -25.01
N LEU A 310 -14.12 10.51 -25.15
CA LEU A 310 -14.30 9.53 -24.10
C LEU A 310 -13.18 8.50 -24.22
N LEU A 311 -12.40 8.35 -23.15
CA LEU A 311 -11.39 7.30 -23.01
C LEU A 311 -11.83 6.31 -21.94
N LEU A 312 -11.63 5.03 -22.21
CA LEU A 312 -11.89 3.96 -21.24
C LEU A 312 -10.67 3.88 -20.28
N ASN A 313 -10.87 4.14 -18.98
CA ASN A 313 -9.79 4.06 -17.99
C ASN A 313 -9.62 2.64 -17.40
N VAL A 314 -10.39 1.68 -17.91
CA VAL A 314 -10.45 0.29 -17.45
C VAL A 314 -10.22 -0.60 -18.67
N SER A 315 -9.73 -1.83 -18.50
CA SER A 315 -9.62 -2.75 -19.63
C SER A 315 -11.00 -3.13 -20.18
N ALA A 316 -11.11 -3.27 -21.51
CA ALA A 316 -12.34 -3.76 -22.15
C ALA A 316 -12.73 -5.15 -21.60
N ASP A 317 -11.75 -6.01 -21.35
CA ASP A 317 -11.94 -7.33 -20.74
C ASP A 317 -12.60 -7.28 -19.35
N ASP A 318 -12.20 -6.33 -18.48
CA ASP A 318 -12.80 -6.15 -17.16
C ASP A 318 -14.25 -5.67 -17.29
N VAL A 319 -14.54 -4.78 -18.23
CA VAL A 319 -15.89 -4.30 -18.53
C VAL A 319 -16.75 -5.45 -19.02
N HIS A 320 -16.25 -6.27 -19.95
CA HIS A 320 -16.95 -7.46 -20.43
C HIS A 320 -17.14 -8.48 -19.32
N TYR A 321 -16.12 -8.75 -18.50
CA TYR A 321 -16.23 -9.66 -17.36
C TYR A 321 -17.26 -9.18 -16.32
N ALA A 322 -17.30 -7.89 -16.02
CA ALA A 322 -18.25 -7.29 -15.09
C ALA A 322 -19.69 -7.24 -15.64
N THR A 323 -19.85 -7.13 -16.95
CA THR A 323 -21.15 -7.01 -17.64
C THR A 323 -21.65 -8.31 -18.27
N LYS A 324 -20.88 -9.41 -18.24
CA LYS A 324 -21.28 -10.75 -18.71
C LYS A 324 -22.53 -11.29 -18.02
N GLN A 325 -22.73 -10.92 -16.76
CA GLN A 325 -23.92 -11.23 -15.98
C GLN A 325 -24.62 -9.94 -15.59
N ILE A 326 -25.42 -9.37 -16.48
CA ILE A 326 -26.46 -8.44 -16.04
C ILE A 326 -27.66 -9.28 -15.56
N THR A 327 -27.39 -10.10 -14.56
CA THR A 327 -28.39 -10.66 -13.66
C THR A 327 -28.62 -9.58 -12.61
N VAL A 328 -29.79 -8.96 -12.66
CA VAL A 328 -30.36 -8.37 -11.43
C VAL A 328 -30.79 -9.51 -10.55
#